data_AF-M5GA41-F1
#
_entry.id   AF-M5GA41-F1
#
_cell.length_a   1.000
_cell.length_b   1.000
_cell.length_c   1.000
_cell.angle_alpha   90.00
_cell.angle_beta   90.00
_cell.angle_gamma   90.00
#
_symmetry.space_group_name_H-M   'P 1'
#
loop_
_entity.id
_entity.type
_entity.pdbx_description
1 polymer ?
#
loop_
_entity_poly.entity_id
_entity_poly.type
_entity_poly.pdbx_seq_one_letter_code
_entity_poly.pdbx_strand_id
1 'polypeptide(L)'
;MRESNAWFEEMNRLSLHLYDTSCASKEWGISFGASLRDRERKSGLPPQEEAWLTGQLFLAANDTPSTSLAYLVLAIVLYPSQFITARQQIDAVVGGSMPCFEDWDKLPLVEAIMKELLRWRPPAPLGVPHVTSEEIRYGKYFLPKGTSSVANIW
;
A
#
# COMPACT_ATOMS: atom_id res chain seq x y z
N MET A 1 17.32 -8.22 -27.32
CA MET A 1 16.59 -7.14 -26.62
C MET A 1 16.49 -7.58 -25.16
N ARG A 2 17.04 -6.83 -24.19
CA ARG A 2 17.08 -7.28 -22.79
C ARG A 2 15.67 -7.22 -22.21
N GLU A 3 15.26 -8.24 -21.45
CA GLU A 3 13.92 -8.37 -20.84
C GLU A 3 13.47 -7.12 -20.07
N SER A 4 14.43 -6.36 -19.51
CA SER A 4 14.18 -5.08 -18.85
C SER A 4 13.50 -4.02 -19.74
N ASN A 5 13.82 -3.96 -21.03
CA ASN A 5 13.20 -2.96 -21.92
C ASN A 5 11.76 -3.35 -22.24
N ALA A 6 11.50 -4.64 -22.47
CA ALA A 6 10.15 -5.15 -22.69
C ALA A 6 9.27 -4.95 -21.45
N TRP A 7 9.83 -5.20 -20.26
CA TRP A 7 9.12 -4.92 -19.00
C TRP A 7 8.81 -3.42 -18.83
N PHE A 8 9.78 -2.55 -19.12
CA PHE A 8 9.57 -1.11 -19.05
C PHE A 8 8.47 -0.65 -20.01
N GLU A 9 8.49 -1.12 -21.26
CA GLU A 9 7.46 -0.81 -22.26
C GLU A 9 6.07 -1.26 -21.81
N GLU A 10 5.95 -2.48 -21.26
CA GLU A 10 4.67 -3.00 -20.79
C GLU A 10 4.15 -2.25 -19.56
N MET A 11 5.00 -1.97 -18.58
CA MET A 11 4.62 -1.18 -17.40
C MET A 11 4.26 0.25 -17.74
N ASN A 12 4.98 0.85 -18.69
CA ASN A 12 4.66 2.18 -19.19
C ASN A 12 3.28 2.19 -19.88
N ARG A 13 3.00 1.17 -20.71
CA ARG A 13 1.68 1.00 -21.36
C ARG A 13 0.56 0.85 -20.35
N LEU A 14 0.75 0.01 -19.33
CA LEU A 14 -0.23 -0.21 -18.26
C LEU A 14 -0.47 1.08 -17.44
N SER A 15 0.61 1.77 -17.07
CA SER A 15 0.55 3.01 -16.29
C SER A 15 -0.19 4.12 -17.03
N LEU A 16 0.08 4.28 -18.34
CA LEU A 16 -0.65 5.22 -19.20
C LEU A 16 -2.13 4.87 -19.29
N HIS A 17 -2.46 3.59 -19.47
CA HIS A 17 -3.84 3.15 -19.52
C HIS A 17 -4.60 3.46 -18.22
N LEU A 18 -4.00 3.11 -17.07
CA LEU A 18 -4.57 3.40 -15.75
C LEU A 18 -4.74 4.90 -15.52
N TYR A 19 -3.75 5.70 -15.91
CA TYR A 19 -3.82 7.15 -15.83
C TYR A 19 -4.96 7.73 -16.66
N ASP A 20 -5.06 7.37 -17.93
CA ASP A 20 -6.11 7.85 -18.83
C ASP A 20 -7.50 7.45 -18.33
N THR A 21 -7.67 6.19 -17.89
CA THR A 21 -8.93 5.70 -17.31
C THR A 21 -9.29 6.45 -16.03
N SER A 22 -8.32 6.65 -15.13
CA SER A 22 -8.54 7.41 -13.88
C SER A 22 -8.92 8.86 -14.16
N CYS A 23 -8.32 9.46 -15.18
CA CYS A 23 -8.56 10.83 -15.63
C CYS A 23 -9.92 11.01 -16.34
N ALA A 24 -10.45 9.95 -16.96
CA ALA A 24 -11.72 9.97 -17.67
C ALA A 24 -12.92 9.66 -16.75
N SER A 25 -12.68 8.94 -15.64
CA SER A 25 -13.75 8.59 -14.70
C SER A 25 -14.36 9.82 -14.04
N LYS A 26 -15.70 9.84 -13.95
CA LYS A 26 -16.50 10.88 -13.28
C LYS A 26 -17.38 10.33 -12.16
N GLU A 27 -17.28 9.04 -11.86
CA GLU A 27 -18.22 8.34 -10.98
C GLU A 27 -18.06 8.74 -9.50
N TRP A 28 -16.83 8.97 -9.04
CA TRP A 28 -16.51 9.10 -7.61
C TRP A 28 -15.76 10.40 -7.26
N GLY A 29 -15.98 11.46 -8.05
CA GLY A 29 -15.25 12.72 -7.91
C GLY A 29 -13.90 12.71 -8.61
N ILE A 30 -12.99 13.61 -8.20
CA ILE A 30 -11.66 13.75 -8.81
C ILE A 30 -10.76 12.62 -8.30
N SER A 31 -10.36 11.70 -9.19
CA SER A 31 -9.41 10.64 -8.87
C SER A 31 -7.98 11.18 -8.68
N PHE A 32 -7.09 10.38 -8.08
CA PHE A 32 -5.68 10.76 -7.94
C PHE A 32 -5.03 11.13 -9.28
N GLY A 33 -5.18 10.29 -10.31
CA GLY A 33 -4.63 10.60 -11.63
C GLY A 33 -5.26 11.85 -12.27
N ALA A 34 -6.59 12.04 -12.12
CA ALA A 34 -7.26 13.26 -12.55
C ALA A 34 -6.71 14.50 -11.82
N SER A 35 -6.35 14.37 -10.54
CA SER A 35 -5.77 15.45 -9.74
C SER A 35 -4.34 15.82 -10.14
N LEU A 36 -3.58 14.88 -10.71
CA LEU A 36 -2.26 15.16 -11.27
C LEU A 36 -2.37 15.98 -12.56
N ARG A 37 -3.36 15.65 -13.41
CA ARG A 37 -3.64 16.36 -14.66
C ARG A 37 -4.16 17.78 -14.46
N ASP A 38 -4.71 18.07 -13.28
CA ASP A 38 -5.31 19.37 -12.98
C ASP A 38 -4.25 20.49 -13.08
N ARG A 39 -4.44 21.36 -14.09
CA ARG A 39 -3.49 22.40 -14.48
C ARG A 39 -3.41 23.55 -13.48
N GLU A 40 -4.38 23.67 -12.57
CA GLU A 40 -4.32 24.66 -11.50
C GLU A 40 -3.40 24.21 -10.35
N ARG A 41 -3.31 22.90 -10.10
CA ARG A 41 -2.45 22.32 -9.05
C ARG A 41 -1.00 22.06 -9.49
N LYS A 42 -0.72 22.07 -10.80
CA LYS A 42 0.60 21.86 -11.44
C LYS A 42 1.49 20.90 -10.65
N SER A 43 1.30 19.59 -10.86
CA SER A 43 2.23 18.55 -10.41
C SER A 43 3.71 18.92 -10.66
N GLY A 44 3.97 19.67 -11.73
CA GLY A 44 5.31 20.00 -12.21
C GLY A 44 5.99 18.84 -12.93
N LEU A 45 5.26 17.73 -13.12
CA LEU A 45 5.79 16.48 -13.65
C LEU A 45 5.46 16.32 -15.14
N PRO A 46 6.34 15.68 -15.93
CA PRO A 46 6.00 15.23 -17.27
C PRO A 46 4.80 14.25 -17.25
N PRO A 47 3.96 14.21 -18.30
CA PRO A 47 2.80 13.31 -18.36
C PRO A 47 3.13 11.84 -18.15
N GLN A 48 4.31 11.40 -18.59
CA GLN A 48 4.79 10.05 -18.34
C GLN A 48 4.97 9.81 -16.84
N GLU A 49 5.62 10.71 -16.12
CA GLU A 49 5.82 10.56 -14.67
C GLU A 49 4.50 10.59 -13.89
N GLU A 50 3.52 11.40 -14.31
CA GLU A 50 2.17 11.37 -13.74
C GLU A 50 1.49 10.01 -13.93
N ALA A 51 1.66 9.42 -15.11
CA ALA A 51 1.14 8.09 -15.39
C ALA A 51 1.83 7.02 -14.54
N TRP A 52 3.16 7.08 -14.42
CA TRP A 52 3.93 6.18 -13.55
C TRP A 52 3.52 6.30 -12.08
N LEU A 53 3.30 7.51 -11.56
CA LEU A 53 2.80 7.71 -10.20
C LEU A 53 1.42 7.07 -10.00
N THR A 54 0.53 7.23 -10.98
CA THR A 54 -0.81 6.63 -10.93
C THR A 54 -0.74 5.10 -10.97
N GLY A 55 0.10 4.54 -11.85
CA GLY A 55 0.33 3.10 -11.95
C GLY A 55 0.92 2.52 -10.67
N GLN A 56 1.92 3.19 -10.07
CA GLN A 56 2.53 2.76 -8.81
C GLN A 56 1.52 2.76 -7.65
N LEU A 57 0.67 3.79 -7.56
CA LEU A 57 -0.37 3.84 -6.53
C LEU A 57 -1.34 2.67 -6.67
N PHE A 58 -1.77 2.36 -7.90
CA PHE A 58 -2.66 1.22 -8.17
C PHE A 58 -2.03 -0.11 -7.76
N LEU A 59 -0.78 -0.37 -8.18
CA LEU A 59 -0.07 -1.61 -7.85
C LEU A 59 0.12 -1.79 -6.34
N ALA A 60 0.58 -0.73 -5.67
CA ALA A 60 0.78 -0.75 -4.22
C ALA A 60 -0.53 -1.00 -3.45
N ALA A 61 -1.63 -0.40 -3.91
CA ALA A 61 -2.96 -0.53 -3.30
C ALA A 61 -3.66 -1.85 -3.60
N ASN A 62 -3.24 -2.60 -4.63
CA ASN A 62 -3.85 -3.88 -4.98
C ASN A 62 -3.20 -5.06 -4.26
N ASP A 63 -1.89 -5.24 -4.44
CA ASP A 63 -1.22 -6.49 -4.07
C ASP A 63 -1.04 -6.62 -2.55
N THR A 64 -0.64 -5.52 -1.90
CA THR A 64 -0.33 -5.53 -0.46
C THR A 64 -1.58 -5.72 0.42
N PRO A 65 -2.73 -5.06 0.16
CA PRO A 65 -3.92 -5.28 0.97
C PRO A 65 -4.59 -6.62 0.65
N SER A 66 -4.59 -7.06 -0.61
CA SER A 66 -5.14 -8.37 -1.00
C SER A 66 -4.41 -9.52 -0.29
N THR A 67 -3.08 -9.44 -0.23
CA THR A 67 -2.26 -10.41 0.52
C THR A 67 -2.58 -10.38 2.01
N SER A 68 -2.71 -9.19 2.59
CA SER A 68 -3.05 -9.03 4.00
C SER A 68 -4.45 -9.60 4.30
N LEU A 69 -5.44 -9.37 3.44
CA LEU A 69 -6.79 -9.93 3.57
C LEU A 69 -6.80 -11.46 3.47
N ALA A 70 -5.98 -12.05 2.60
CA ALA A 70 -5.84 -13.50 2.54
C ALA A 70 -5.31 -14.07 3.87
N TYR A 71 -4.32 -13.42 4.48
CA TYR A 71 -3.84 -13.79 5.81
C TYR A 71 -4.88 -13.53 6.91
N LEU A 72 -5.71 -12.50 6.78
CA LEU A 72 -6.81 -12.23 7.72
C LEU A 72 -7.81 -13.39 7.71
N VAL A 73 -8.22 -13.85 6.52
CA VAL A 73 -9.11 -15.02 6.39
C VAL A 73 -8.49 -16.25 7.03
N LEU A 74 -7.19 -16.49 6.81
CA LEU A 74 -6.47 -17.57 7.48
C LEU A 74 -6.49 -17.41 9.01
N ALA A 75 -6.25 -16.21 9.52
CA ALA A 75 -6.27 -15.93 10.95
C ALA A 75 -7.67 -16.17 11.55
N ILE A 76 -8.75 -15.81 10.83
CA ILE A 76 -10.13 -16.08 11.25
C ILE A 76 -10.38 -17.58 11.43
N VAL A 77 -9.88 -18.39 10.49
CA VAL A 77 -10.02 -19.85 10.55
C VAL A 77 -9.24 -20.46 11.72
N LEU A 78 -8.03 -19.96 11.99
CA LEU A 78 -7.15 -20.50 13.04
C LEU A 78 -7.51 -20.01 14.46
N TYR A 79 -8.05 -18.79 14.57
CA TYR A 79 -8.25 -18.09 15.85
C TYR A 79 -9.67 -17.51 15.97
N PRO A 80 -10.74 -18.31 15.81
CA PRO A 80 -12.10 -17.80 15.66
C PRO A 80 -12.61 -17.04 16.89
N SER A 81 -12.16 -17.38 18.10
CA SER A 81 -12.64 -16.74 19.33
C SER A 81 -12.26 -15.25 19.38
N GLN A 82 -11.05 -14.88 18.95
CA GLN A 82 -10.60 -13.49 18.89
C GLN A 82 -11.45 -12.67 17.93
N PHE A 83 -11.83 -13.24 16.79
CA PHE A 83 -12.67 -12.57 15.80
C PHE A 83 -14.13 -12.46 16.21
N ILE A 84 -14.67 -13.43 16.95
CA ILE A 84 -16.01 -13.33 17.56
C ILE A 84 -16.05 -12.15 18.55
N THR A 85 -15.05 -12.03 19.41
CA THR A 85 -14.96 -10.90 20.36
C THR A 85 -14.78 -9.57 19.63
N ALA A 86 -13.95 -9.51 18.58
CA ALA A 86 -13.80 -8.30 17.77
C ALA A 86 -15.11 -7.90 17.08
N ARG A 87 -15.87 -8.88 16.60
CA ARG A 87 -17.19 -8.64 16.02
C ARG A 87 -18.16 -8.05 17.03
N GLN A 88 -18.20 -8.60 18.26
CA GLN A 88 -19.02 -8.05 19.35
C GLN A 88 -18.64 -6.61 19.70
N GLN A 89 -17.34 -6.29 19.69
CA GLN A 89 -16.89 -4.91 19.89
C GLN A 89 -17.39 -3.98 18.79
N ILE A 90 -17.30 -4.39 17.51
CA ILE A 90 -17.83 -3.62 16.38
C ILE A 90 -19.34 -3.41 16.58
N ASP A 91 -20.10 -4.49 16.79
CA ASP A 91 -21.55 -4.42 16.94
C ASP A 91 -21.96 -3.54 18.14
N ALA A 92 -21.16 -3.49 19.22
CA ALA A 92 -21.42 -2.60 20.36
C ALA A 92 -21.16 -1.11 20.05
N VAL A 93 -20.18 -0.80 19.20
CA VAL A 93 -19.82 0.58 18.85
C VAL A 93 -20.75 1.15 17.78
N VAL A 94 -21.05 0.37 16.75
CA VAL A 94 -21.79 0.87 15.57
C VAL A 94 -23.22 0.32 15.47
N GLY A 95 -23.59 -0.67 16.30
CA GLY A 95 -24.89 -1.32 16.24
C GLY A 95 -25.08 -2.06 14.92
N GLY A 96 -26.02 -1.57 14.11
CA GLY A 96 -26.31 -2.09 12.77
C GLY A 96 -25.77 -1.22 11.62
N SER A 97 -25.08 -0.13 11.93
CA SER A 97 -24.50 0.77 10.93
C SER A 97 -23.12 0.29 10.47
N MET A 98 -22.65 0.83 9.33
CA MET A 98 -21.28 0.59 8.88
C MET A 98 -20.31 1.43 9.72
N PRO A 99 -19.15 0.87 10.14
CA PRO A 99 -18.13 1.63 10.84
C PRO A 99 -17.53 2.73 9.97
N CYS A 100 -17.13 3.82 10.62
CA CYS A 100 -16.42 4.95 9.99
C CYS A 100 -15.11 5.28 10.74
N PHE A 101 -14.31 6.21 10.21
CA PHE A 101 -13.02 6.56 10.81
C PHE A 101 -13.15 7.15 12.23
N GLU A 102 -14.27 7.81 12.54
CA GLU A 102 -14.52 8.38 13.87
C GLU A 102 -14.73 7.30 14.96
N ASP A 103 -14.97 6.05 14.56
CA ASP A 103 -15.15 4.93 15.47
C ASP A 103 -13.82 4.25 15.84
N TRP A 104 -12.71 4.57 15.16
CA TRP A 104 -11.44 3.85 15.27
C TRP A 104 -10.94 3.72 16.71
N ASP A 105 -10.97 4.82 17.47
CA ASP A 105 -10.49 4.86 18.86
C ASP A 105 -11.36 4.01 19.81
N LYS A 106 -12.57 3.62 19.39
CA LYS A 106 -13.49 2.75 20.15
C LYS A 106 -13.34 1.28 19.77
N LEU A 107 -12.48 0.95 18.79
CA LEU A 107 -12.27 -0.41 18.27
C LEU A 107 -10.86 -0.96 18.56
N PRO A 108 -10.35 -0.92 19.81
CA PRO A 108 -8.97 -1.28 20.11
C PRO A 108 -8.64 -2.75 19.82
N LEU A 109 -9.62 -3.66 19.85
CA LEU A 109 -9.38 -5.07 19.54
C LEU A 109 -9.23 -5.28 18.03
N VAL A 110 -10.00 -4.56 17.21
CA VAL A 110 -9.84 -4.56 15.76
C VAL A 110 -8.46 -4.02 15.40
N GLU A 111 -8.05 -2.90 15.99
CA GLU A 111 -6.71 -2.34 15.79
C GLU A 111 -5.61 -3.33 16.20
N ALA A 112 -5.73 -3.97 17.37
CA ALA A 112 -4.78 -4.97 17.83
C ALA A 112 -4.69 -6.16 16.88
N ILE A 113 -5.81 -6.66 16.36
CA ILE A 113 -5.84 -7.75 15.37
C ILE A 113 -5.13 -7.32 14.08
N MET A 114 -5.39 -6.12 13.57
CA MET A 114 -4.73 -5.65 12.35
C MET A 114 -3.22 -5.49 12.54
N LYS A 115 -2.78 -4.94 13.68
CA LYS A 115 -1.36 -4.85 14.03
C LYS A 115 -0.72 -6.23 14.15
N GLU A 116 -1.39 -7.17 14.82
CA GLU A 116 -0.89 -8.52 15.02
C GLU A 116 -0.83 -9.31 13.70
N LEU A 117 -1.80 -9.11 12.81
CA LEU A 117 -1.79 -9.69 11.47
C LEU A 117 -0.56 -9.22 10.67
N LEU A 118 -0.30 -7.92 10.67
CA LEU A 118 0.84 -7.33 9.96
C LEU A 118 2.18 -7.69 10.59
N ARG A 119 2.22 -7.94 11.91
CA ARG A 119 3.40 -8.48 12.60
C ARG A 119 3.63 -9.96 12.26
N TRP A 120 2.57 -10.76 12.22
CA TRP A 120 2.64 -12.20 12.00
C TRP A 120 2.92 -12.56 10.54
N ARG A 121 2.26 -11.89 9.60
CA ARG A 121 2.32 -12.14 8.16
C ARG A 121 2.34 -10.81 7.37
N PRO A 122 3.45 -10.04 7.43
CA PRO A 122 3.56 -8.82 6.65
C PRO A 122 3.52 -9.15 5.14
N PRO A 123 2.81 -8.38 4.31
CA PRO A 123 2.75 -8.61 2.86
C PRO A 123 4.10 -8.39 2.16
N ALA A 124 5.02 -7.65 2.78
CA ALA A 124 6.38 -7.38 2.30
C ALA A 124 7.43 -7.71 3.39
N PRO A 125 7.73 -9.00 3.64
CA PRO A 125 8.57 -9.42 4.78
C PRO A 125 10.02 -8.92 4.73
N LEU A 126 10.51 -8.55 3.54
CA LEU A 126 11.84 -7.98 3.32
C LEU A 126 11.83 -6.45 3.11
N GLY A 127 10.68 -5.81 3.36
CA GLY A 127 10.47 -4.39 3.10
C GLY A 127 10.69 -4.00 1.64
N VAL A 128 10.95 -2.71 1.43
CA VAL A 128 11.40 -2.18 0.13
C VAL A 128 12.94 -2.07 0.17
N PRO A 129 13.66 -2.64 -0.81
CA PRO A 129 15.10 -2.47 -0.90
C PRO A 129 15.48 -0.99 -0.98
N HIS A 130 16.45 -0.59 -0.16
CA HIS A 130 17.02 0.76 -0.17
C HIS A 130 18.45 0.74 -0.66
N VAL A 131 18.94 1.90 -1.09
CA VAL A 131 20.34 2.12 -1.42
C VAL A 131 20.83 3.35 -0.65
N THR A 132 22.04 3.28 -0.08
CA THR A 132 22.60 4.41 0.65
C THR A 132 22.91 5.57 -0.31
N SER A 133 22.34 6.74 -0.03
CA SER A 133 22.58 7.98 -0.80
C SER A 133 23.96 8.59 -0.52
N GLU A 134 24.53 8.27 0.64
CA GLU A 134 25.82 8.73 1.15
C GLU A 134 26.49 7.66 2.02
N GLU A 135 27.69 7.95 2.52
CA GLU A 135 28.36 7.10 3.50
C GLU A 135 27.61 7.13 4.83
N ILE A 136 27.29 5.95 5.39
CA ILE A 136 26.62 5.82 6.68
C ILE A 136 27.52 5.06 7.66
N ARG A 137 27.69 5.61 8.86
CA ARG A 137 28.29 4.92 10.01
C ARG A 137 27.20 4.57 11.01
N TYR A 138 26.91 3.28 11.15
CA TYR A 138 25.88 2.78 12.06
C TYR A 138 26.51 1.83 13.10
N GLY A 139 26.70 2.32 14.32
CA GLY A 139 27.43 1.61 15.36
C GLY A 139 28.85 1.25 14.90
N LYS A 140 29.16 -0.05 14.82
CA LYS A 140 30.46 -0.55 14.32
C LYS A 140 30.52 -0.76 12.80
N TYR A 141 29.41 -0.55 12.10
CA TYR A 141 29.32 -0.81 10.66
C TYR A 141 29.55 0.44 9.85
N PHE A 142 30.28 0.28 8.75
CA PHE A 142 30.53 1.29 7.74
C PHE A 142 29.85 0.86 6.44
N LEU A 143 28.95 1.70 5.93
CA LEU A 143 28.20 1.46 4.70
C LEU A 143 28.61 2.54 3.67
N PRO A 144 29.39 2.20 2.64
CA PRO A 144 29.68 3.12 1.55
C PRO A 144 28.42 3.62 0.87
N LYS A 145 28.49 4.79 0.21
CA LYS A 145 27.46 5.24 -0.74
C LYS A 145 27.22 4.18 -1.82
N GLY A 146 25.96 3.93 -2.18
CA GLY A 146 25.57 2.94 -3.17
C GLY A 146 25.43 1.52 -2.62
N THR A 147 25.48 1.34 -1.29
CA THR A 147 25.24 0.04 -0.66
C THR A 147 23.77 -0.28 -0.66
N SER A 148 23.38 -1.41 -1.28
CA SER A 148 22.02 -1.92 -1.20
C SER A 148 21.74 -2.56 0.15
N SER A 149 20.60 -2.25 0.74
CA SER A 149 20.13 -2.81 2.01
C SER A 149 18.71 -3.35 1.86
N VAL A 150 18.49 -4.54 2.40
CA VAL A 150 17.19 -5.19 2.48
C VAL A 150 16.85 -5.39 3.95
N ALA A 151 15.70 -4.88 4.38
CA ALA A 151 15.30 -4.93 5.78
C ALA A 151 14.49 -6.21 6.02
N ASN A 152 15.05 -7.18 6.74
CA ASN A 152 14.25 -8.30 7.19
C ASN A 152 13.37 -7.85 8.37
N ILE A 153 12.09 -7.62 8.10
CA ILE A 153 11.12 -7.12 9.09
C ILE A 153 10.23 -8.24 9.65
N TRP A 154 10.45 -9.49 9.23
CA TRP A 154 9.72 -10.68 9.65
C TRP A 154 10.59 -11.62 10.49
#